data_AF-A0A542S9I8-F1
#
_entry.id   AF-A0A542S9I8-F1
#
_cell.length_a   1.000
_cell.length_b   1.000
_cell.length_c   1.000
_cell.angle_alpha   90.00
_cell.angle_beta   90.00
_cell.angle_gamma   90.00
#
_symmetry.space_group_name_H-M   'P 1'
#
loop_
_entity.id
_entity.type
_entity.pdbx_description
1 polymer ?
#
loop_
_entity_poly.entity_id
_entity_poly.type
_entity_poly.pdbx_seq_one_letter_code
_entity_poly.pdbx_strand_id
1 'polypeptide(L)'
;MRLTWLGACTLAEAIGITAAAGAARLATWLTDVREAPPAVALGVVVAGGLVEGTALGVLQARVLRTALGPAAARRWAGATVLVAGLAWAAGSAPATLSTDDGGRPPALPLVLLGAAALGTMAGALLGAAQAVVVRRRVEHPWSWVRASTIGWTAAMPVIFLGAGVAGADWSWLTVVLLGTATGTLAGAVLGGTTRHAADAFLIADRRRGPKVPSPQEVRP
;
A
#
# COMPACT_ATOMS: atom_id res chain seq x y z
N MET A 1 -13.67 -18.73 -4.74
CA MET A 1 -12.29 -18.48 -5.21
C MET A 1 -11.39 -18.12 -4.04
N ARG A 2 -10.16 -18.66 -3.97
CA ARG A 2 -9.14 -18.18 -3.04
C ARG A 2 -8.42 -17.00 -3.67
N LEU A 3 -8.27 -15.89 -2.93
CA LEU A 3 -7.56 -14.70 -3.42
C LEU A 3 -6.06 -15.02 -3.52
N THR A 4 -5.46 -14.79 -4.68
CA THR A 4 -4.01 -14.92 -4.86
C THR A 4 -3.29 -13.69 -4.31
N TRP A 5 -1.99 -13.81 -4.03
CA TRP A 5 -1.20 -12.65 -3.59
C TRP A 5 -1.24 -11.49 -4.59
N LEU A 6 -1.09 -11.82 -5.89
CA LEU A 6 -1.21 -10.85 -6.98
C LEU A 6 -2.59 -10.19 -6.96
N GLY A 7 -3.67 -10.98 -6.94
CA GLY A 7 -5.03 -10.46 -6.93
C GLY A 7 -5.34 -9.60 -5.69
N ALA A 8 -4.75 -9.94 -4.53
CA ALA A 8 -4.88 -9.15 -3.32
C ALA A 8 -4.22 -7.78 -3.46
N CYS A 9 -3.00 -7.71 -4.01
CA CYS A 9 -2.30 -6.44 -4.23
C CYS A 9 -2.99 -5.60 -5.32
N THR A 10 -3.38 -6.21 -6.44
CA THR A 10 -4.13 -5.55 -7.52
C THR A 10 -5.43 -4.93 -7.01
N LEU A 11 -6.24 -5.69 -6.27
CA LEU A 11 -7.50 -5.18 -5.74
C LEU A 11 -7.28 -4.10 -4.68
N ALA A 12 -6.28 -4.27 -3.81
CA ALA A 12 -5.97 -3.31 -2.76
C ALA A 12 -5.55 -1.96 -3.33
N GLU A 13 -4.62 -1.94 -4.28
CA GLU A 13 -4.17 -0.72 -4.94
C GLU A 13 -5.27 -0.10 -5.80
N ALA A 14 -6.09 -0.90 -6.49
CA ALA A 14 -7.24 -0.37 -7.21
C ALA A 14 -8.17 0.39 -6.26
N ILE A 15 -8.48 -0.16 -5.08
CA ILE A 15 -9.29 0.53 -4.06
C ILE A 15 -8.56 1.77 -3.54
N GLY A 16 -7.30 1.62 -3.18
CA GLY A 16 -6.49 2.67 -2.55
C GLY A 16 -6.29 3.89 -3.43
N ILE A 17 -5.81 3.68 -4.66
CA ILE A 17 -5.55 4.78 -5.61
C ILE A 17 -6.86 5.41 -6.09
N THR A 18 -7.95 4.65 -6.18
CA THR A 18 -9.29 5.23 -6.43
C THR A 18 -9.71 6.16 -5.29
N ALA A 19 -9.52 5.72 -4.04
CA ALA A 19 -9.83 6.54 -2.87
C ALA A 19 -8.92 7.78 -2.79
N ALA A 20 -7.63 7.64 -3.07
CA ALA A 20 -6.67 8.74 -3.11
C ALA A 20 -7.01 9.75 -4.21
N ALA A 21 -7.37 9.30 -5.41
CA ALA A 21 -7.78 10.16 -6.51
C ALA A 21 -9.06 10.96 -6.18
N GLY A 22 -10.05 10.30 -5.57
CA GLY A 22 -11.26 10.96 -5.09
C GLY A 22 -10.97 11.94 -3.95
N ALA A 23 -10.11 11.56 -3.00
CA ALA A 23 -9.70 12.42 -1.89
C ALA A 23 -8.94 13.65 -2.36
N ALA A 24 -8.06 13.52 -3.36
CA ALA A 24 -7.36 14.65 -3.98
C ALA A 24 -8.34 15.64 -4.61
N ARG A 25 -9.33 15.15 -5.38
CA ARG A 25 -10.38 16.00 -5.96
C ARG A 25 -11.24 16.68 -4.91
N LEU A 26 -11.58 15.97 -3.83
CA LEU A 26 -12.33 16.53 -2.73
C LEU A 26 -11.53 17.59 -1.97
N ALA A 27 -10.24 17.35 -1.75
CA ALA A 27 -9.34 18.32 -1.14
C ALA A 27 -9.27 19.60 -1.98
N THR A 28 -9.03 19.51 -3.29
CA THR A 28 -9.02 20.68 -4.20
C THR A 28 -10.37 21.41 -4.21
N TRP A 29 -11.49 20.69 -4.25
CA TRP A 29 -12.80 21.34 -4.20
C TRP A 29 -13.04 22.06 -2.86
N LEU A 30 -12.60 21.47 -1.75
CA LEU A 30 -12.70 22.08 -0.43
C LEU A 30 -11.84 23.35 -0.32
N THR A 31 -10.62 23.35 -0.85
CA THR A 31 -9.75 24.53 -0.83
C THR A 31 -10.25 25.62 -1.79
N ASP A 32 -10.54 25.26 -3.03
CA ASP A 32 -10.71 26.25 -4.11
C ASP A 32 -12.13 26.81 -4.17
N VAL A 33 -13.13 26.01 -3.79
CA VAL A 33 -14.56 26.40 -3.87
C VAL A 33 -15.15 26.71 -2.50
N ARG A 34 -14.68 26.01 -1.46
CA ARG A 34 -15.21 26.15 -0.09
C ARG A 34 -14.30 26.92 0.84
N GLU A 35 -13.13 27.35 0.36
CA GLU A 35 -12.13 28.09 1.14
C GLU A 35 -11.80 27.40 2.47
N ALA A 36 -11.84 26.07 2.48
CA ALA A 36 -11.57 25.29 3.68
C ALA A 36 -10.09 25.41 4.09
N PRO A 37 -9.77 25.37 5.39
CA PRO A 37 -8.39 25.41 5.85
C PRO A 37 -7.57 24.24 5.28
N PRO A 38 -6.27 24.44 4.95
CA PRO A 38 -5.39 23.39 4.43
C PRO A 38 -5.34 22.11 5.30
N ALA A 39 -5.51 22.25 6.61
CA ALA A 39 -5.59 21.13 7.54
C ALA A 39 -6.78 20.18 7.26
N VAL A 40 -7.91 20.71 6.78
CA VAL A 40 -9.09 19.91 6.40
C VAL A 40 -8.78 19.14 5.11
N ALA A 41 -8.19 19.80 4.12
CA ALA A 41 -7.77 19.17 2.87
C ALA A 41 -6.75 18.04 3.11
N LEU A 42 -5.73 18.29 3.94
CA LEU A 42 -4.77 17.27 4.38
C LEU A 42 -5.48 16.10 5.08
N GLY A 43 -6.43 16.38 5.97
CA GLY A 43 -7.23 15.35 6.65
C GLY A 43 -7.98 14.44 5.66
N VAL A 44 -8.54 15.01 4.59
CA VAL A 44 -9.22 14.26 3.53
C VAL A 44 -8.23 13.39 2.74
N VAL A 45 -7.09 13.93 2.34
CA VAL A 45 -6.05 13.17 1.63
C VAL A 45 -5.53 12.01 2.49
N VAL A 46 -5.26 12.25 3.77
CA VAL A 46 -4.83 11.21 4.72
C VAL A 46 -5.91 10.16 4.92
N ALA A 47 -7.20 10.54 4.96
CA ALA A 47 -8.29 9.58 5.01
C ALA A 47 -8.33 8.69 3.76
N GLY A 48 -8.12 9.25 2.57
CA GLY A 48 -7.94 8.47 1.33
C GLY A 48 -6.77 7.48 1.42
N GLY A 49 -5.63 7.93 1.93
CA GLY A 49 -4.46 7.07 2.17
C GLY A 49 -4.68 5.97 3.22
N LEU A 50 -5.49 6.22 4.25
CA LEU A 50 -5.88 5.20 5.22
C LEU A 50 -6.78 4.13 4.60
N VAL A 51 -7.61 4.46 3.61
CA VAL A 51 -8.39 3.47 2.83
C VAL A 51 -7.45 2.54 2.08
N GLU A 52 -6.41 3.06 1.42
CA GLU A 52 -5.37 2.27 0.76
C GLU A 52 -4.65 1.34 1.75
N GLY A 53 -4.11 1.90 2.84
CA GLY A 53 -3.40 1.13 3.86
C GLY A 53 -4.26 0.02 4.46
N THR A 54 -5.55 0.29 4.67
CA THR A 54 -6.52 -0.69 5.14
C THR A 54 -6.79 -1.78 4.10
N ALA A 55 -7.02 -1.40 2.84
CA ALA A 55 -7.27 -2.35 1.76
C ALA A 55 -6.08 -3.30 1.58
N LEU A 56 -4.86 -2.76 1.48
CA LEU A 56 -3.61 -3.53 1.41
C LEU A 56 -3.45 -4.44 2.63
N GLY A 57 -3.51 -3.87 3.83
CA GLY A 57 -3.30 -4.60 5.06
C GLY A 57 -4.28 -5.76 5.21
N VAL A 58 -5.57 -5.53 4.97
CA VAL A 58 -6.62 -6.54 5.11
C VAL A 58 -6.53 -7.61 4.02
N LEU A 59 -6.37 -7.23 2.74
CA LEU A 59 -6.36 -8.19 1.64
C LEU A 59 -5.10 -9.07 1.66
N GLN A 60 -3.93 -8.50 1.94
CA GLN A 60 -2.71 -9.27 2.15
C GLN A 60 -2.82 -10.17 3.39
N ALA A 61 -3.34 -9.65 4.51
CA ALA A 61 -3.53 -10.44 5.72
C ALA A 61 -4.49 -11.61 5.51
N ARG A 62 -5.53 -11.48 4.67
CA ARG A 62 -6.44 -12.59 4.32
C ARG A 62 -5.71 -13.72 3.62
N VAL A 63 -4.79 -13.41 2.70
CA VAL A 63 -3.95 -14.40 2.01
C VAL A 63 -3.01 -15.07 3.01
N LEU A 64 -2.36 -14.28 3.87
CA LEU A 64 -1.39 -14.79 4.85
C LEU A 64 -2.03 -15.49 6.06
N ARG A 65 -3.34 -15.30 6.30
CA ARG A 65 -4.04 -15.84 7.48
C ARG A 65 -3.89 -17.34 7.61
N THR A 66 -3.88 -18.07 6.48
CA THR A 66 -3.75 -19.53 6.49
C THR A 66 -2.37 -19.98 6.93
N ALA A 67 -1.31 -19.23 6.58
CA ALA A 67 0.08 -19.60 6.88
C ALA A 67 0.61 -19.04 8.20
N LEU A 68 0.14 -17.86 8.63
CA LEU A 68 0.66 -17.16 9.81
C LEU A 68 -0.28 -17.23 11.02
N GLY A 69 -1.51 -17.68 10.81
CA GLY A 69 -2.59 -17.67 11.79
C GLY A 69 -3.26 -16.30 11.96
N PRO A 70 -4.48 -16.27 12.56
CA PRO A 70 -5.31 -15.07 12.63
C PRO A 70 -4.72 -13.94 13.47
N ALA A 71 -3.94 -14.25 14.51
CA ALA A 71 -3.30 -13.22 15.33
C ALA A 71 -2.18 -12.48 14.59
N ALA A 72 -1.37 -13.20 13.80
CA ALA A 72 -0.31 -12.59 13.01
C ALA A 72 -0.87 -11.77 11.84
N ALA A 73 -1.90 -12.29 11.16
CA ALA A 73 -2.59 -11.60 10.09
C ALA A 73 -3.19 -10.27 10.55
N ARG A 74 -3.80 -10.21 11.75
CA ARG A 74 -4.31 -8.95 12.31
C ARG A 74 -3.19 -7.95 12.62
N ARG A 75 -2.07 -8.41 13.18
CA ARG A 75 -0.90 -7.55 13.44
C ARG A 75 -0.27 -7.03 12.14
N TRP A 76 -0.25 -7.86 11.09
CA TRP A 76 0.20 -7.46 9.76
C TRP A 76 -0.66 -6.34 9.20
N ALA A 77 -1.99 -6.51 9.22
CA ALA A 77 -2.92 -5.49 8.77
C ALA A 77 -2.75 -4.19 9.57
N GLY A 78 -2.70 -4.27 10.90
CA GLY A 78 -2.51 -3.11 11.77
C GLY A 78 -1.19 -2.37 11.50
N ALA A 79 -0.07 -3.09 11.37
CA ALA A 79 1.21 -2.49 11.02
C ALA A 79 1.17 -1.80 9.65
N THR A 80 0.47 -2.40 8.68
CA THR A 80 0.31 -1.86 7.34
C THR A 80 -0.50 -0.56 7.36
N VAL A 81 -1.64 -0.54 8.03
CA VAL A 81 -2.50 0.65 8.14
C VAL A 81 -1.76 1.80 8.83
N LEU A 82 -1.06 1.51 9.94
CA LEU A 82 -0.32 2.53 10.69
C LEU A 82 0.79 3.16 9.85
N VAL A 83 1.64 2.35 9.21
CA VAL A 83 2.75 2.86 8.40
C VAL A 83 2.23 3.61 7.18
N ALA A 84 1.21 3.07 6.49
CA ALA A 84 0.61 3.74 5.34
C ALA A 84 -0.03 5.09 5.72
N GLY A 85 -0.78 5.15 6.83
CA GLY A 85 -1.37 6.39 7.32
C GLY A 85 -0.33 7.46 7.65
N LEU A 86 0.76 7.06 8.33
CA LEU A 86 1.89 7.96 8.61
C LEU A 86 2.60 8.42 7.33
N ALA A 87 2.81 7.52 6.37
CA ALA A 87 3.44 7.84 5.10
C ALA A 87 2.58 8.80 4.26
N TRP A 88 1.26 8.59 4.20
CA TRP A 88 0.33 9.49 3.53
C TRP A 88 0.27 10.86 4.21
N ALA A 89 0.26 10.92 5.54
CA ALA A 89 0.32 12.18 6.27
C ALA A 89 1.62 12.95 5.99
N ALA A 90 2.77 12.28 6.11
CA ALA A 90 4.07 12.89 5.89
C ALA A 90 4.29 13.29 4.42
N GLY A 91 3.88 12.46 3.47
CA GLY A 91 4.06 12.71 2.03
C GLY A 91 3.14 13.78 1.49
N SER A 92 1.93 13.93 2.05
CA SER A 92 0.95 14.90 1.57
C SER A 92 1.07 16.26 2.25
N ALA A 93 1.65 16.33 3.45
CA ALA A 93 1.75 17.58 4.21
C ALA A 93 2.48 18.70 3.45
N PRO A 94 3.65 18.48 2.81
CA PRO A 94 4.34 19.57 2.09
C PRO A 94 3.49 20.16 0.97
N ALA A 95 2.85 19.31 0.16
CA ALA A 95 2.06 19.75 -1.00
C ALA A 95 0.72 20.39 -0.62
N THR A 96 0.13 20.00 0.51
CA THR A 96 -1.16 20.55 0.98
C THR A 96 -1.01 21.81 1.82
N LEU A 97 0.14 21.99 2.50
CA LEU A 97 0.40 23.13 3.37
C LEU A 97 1.26 24.22 2.70
N SER A 98 1.92 23.93 1.58
CA SER A 98 2.64 24.94 0.82
C SER A 98 1.66 25.94 0.21
N THR A 99 1.97 27.23 0.37
CA THR A 99 1.23 28.34 -0.25
C THR A 99 1.87 28.82 -1.56
N ASP A 100 2.82 28.06 -2.10
CA ASP A 100 3.68 28.48 -3.21
C ASP A 100 3.23 27.79 -4.51
N ASP A 101 2.28 28.41 -5.20
CA ASP A 101 1.66 27.89 -6.43
C ASP A 101 2.38 28.32 -7.72
N GLY A 102 3.46 29.11 -7.60
CA GLY A 102 4.08 29.82 -8.73
C GLY A 102 5.19 29.08 -9.49
N GLY A 103 5.55 27.87 -9.06
CA GLY A 103 6.66 27.11 -9.66
C GLY A 103 6.28 26.41 -10.97
N ARG A 104 7.19 26.42 -11.96
CA ARG A 104 7.05 25.55 -13.14
C ARG A 104 6.95 24.09 -12.67
N PRO A 105 6.00 23.28 -13.18
CA PRO A 105 5.89 21.89 -12.78
C PRO A 105 7.22 21.15 -13.03
N PRO A 106 7.68 20.33 -12.07
CA PRO A 106 8.95 19.63 -12.20
C PRO A 106 8.95 18.72 -13.43
N ALA A 107 10.13 18.56 -14.05
CA ALA A 107 10.28 17.69 -15.21
C ALA A 107 9.90 16.25 -14.86
N LEU A 108 9.20 15.56 -15.77
CA LEU A 108 8.71 14.20 -15.54
C LEU A 108 9.79 13.24 -15.00
N PRO A 109 11.04 13.21 -15.51
CA PRO A 109 12.08 12.35 -14.94
C PRO A 109 12.36 12.62 -13.45
N LEU A 110 12.29 13.87 -13.00
CA LEU A 110 12.46 14.23 -11.58
C LEU A 110 11.26 13.75 -10.75
N VAL A 111 10.04 13.85 -11.28
CA VAL A 111 8.84 13.31 -10.62
C VAL A 111 8.96 11.80 -10.47
N LEU A 112 9.40 11.09 -11.50
CA LEU A 112 9.57 9.64 -11.45
C LEU A 112 10.72 9.21 -10.52
N LEU A 113 11.81 9.98 -10.48
CA LEU A 113 12.90 9.76 -9.54
C LEU A 113 12.44 9.98 -8.08
N GLY A 114 11.69 11.06 -7.84
CA GLY A 114 11.09 11.35 -6.55
C GLY A 114 10.09 10.26 -6.13
N ALA A 115 9.24 9.81 -7.05
CA ALA A 115 8.30 8.72 -6.81
C ALA A 115 9.02 7.40 -6.49
N ALA A 116 10.10 7.07 -7.20
CA ALA A 116 10.93 5.90 -6.91
C ALA A 116 11.62 6.00 -5.54
N ALA A 117 12.14 7.18 -5.17
CA ALA A 117 12.73 7.41 -3.86
C ALA A 117 11.69 7.28 -2.74
N LEU A 118 10.51 7.88 -2.91
CA LEU A 118 9.39 7.75 -1.99
C LEU A 118 8.95 6.29 -1.84
N GLY A 119 8.79 5.58 -2.96
CA GLY A 119 8.45 4.15 -2.98
C GLY A 119 9.50 3.30 -2.28
N THR A 120 10.79 3.60 -2.47
CA THR A 120 11.89 2.92 -1.77
C THR A 120 11.79 3.12 -0.26
N MET A 121 11.58 4.36 0.19
CA MET A 121 11.43 4.67 1.61
C MET A 121 10.19 4.01 2.21
N ALA A 122 9.03 4.16 1.56
CA ALA A 122 7.76 3.60 2.02
C ALA A 122 7.84 2.07 2.07
N GLY A 123 8.38 1.43 1.04
CA GLY A 123 8.54 -0.02 0.98
C GLY A 123 9.52 -0.56 2.02
N ALA A 124 10.61 0.15 2.30
CA ALA A 124 11.54 -0.23 3.36
C ALA A 124 10.88 -0.15 4.75
N LEU A 125 10.18 0.95 5.05
CA LEU A 125 9.48 1.15 6.33
C LEU A 125 8.35 0.13 6.52
N LEU A 126 7.52 -0.03 5.49
CA LEU A 126 6.41 -0.98 5.52
C LEU A 126 6.92 -2.41 5.64
N GLY A 127 7.89 -2.77 4.81
CA GLY A 127 8.54 -4.07 4.83
C GLY A 127 9.16 -4.37 6.19
N ALA A 128 9.85 -3.41 6.81
CA ALA A 128 10.44 -3.58 8.14
C ALA A 128 9.38 -3.80 9.23
N ALA A 129 8.31 -2.99 9.23
CA ALA A 129 7.21 -3.14 10.19
C ALA A 129 6.51 -4.50 10.07
N GLN A 130 6.23 -4.93 8.84
CA GLN A 130 5.65 -6.24 8.54
C GLN A 130 6.61 -7.39 8.89
N ALA A 131 7.91 -7.23 8.63
CA ALA A 131 8.95 -8.20 8.99
C ALA A 131 9.01 -8.44 10.50
N VAL A 132 8.84 -7.40 11.33
CA VAL A 132 8.75 -7.54 12.80
C VAL A 132 7.59 -8.43 13.24
N VAL A 133 6.44 -8.35 12.54
CA VAL A 133 5.26 -9.19 12.83
C VAL A 133 5.55 -10.67 12.57
N VAL A 134 6.33 -10.97 11.53
CA VAL A 134 6.59 -12.34 11.06
C VAL A 134 7.92 -12.92 11.50
N ARG A 135 8.83 -12.13 12.11
CA ARG A 135 10.20 -12.54 12.47
C ARG A 135 10.33 -13.81 13.30
N ARG A 136 9.30 -14.17 14.08
CA ARG A 136 9.28 -15.41 14.89
C ARG A 136 8.66 -16.61 14.16
N ARG A 137 8.16 -16.41 12.94
CA ARG A 137 7.43 -17.41 12.16
C ARG A 137 8.17 -17.83 10.90
N VAL A 138 9.07 -16.99 10.39
CA VAL A 138 9.80 -17.20 9.13
C VAL A 138 11.30 -17.13 9.38
N GLU A 139 12.08 -17.92 8.67
CA GLU A 139 13.54 -18.02 8.85
C GLU A 139 14.27 -16.75 8.40
N HIS A 140 13.81 -16.13 7.31
CA HIS A 140 14.45 -14.96 6.71
C HIS A 140 13.48 -13.78 6.58
N PRO A 141 13.09 -13.09 7.68
CA PRO A 141 12.14 -11.98 7.62
C PRO A 141 12.65 -10.79 6.80
N TRP A 142 13.97 -10.65 6.62
CA TRP A 142 14.58 -9.57 5.84
C TRP A 142 14.38 -9.70 4.32
N SER A 143 14.10 -10.91 3.81
CA SER A 143 13.76 -11.08 2.38
C SER A 143 12.49 -10.30 2.03
N TRP A 144 11.56 -10.20 2.98
CA TRP A 144 10.34 -9.42 2.83
C TRP A 144 10.61 -7.92 2.73
N VAL A 145 11.53 -7.39 3.54
CA VAL A 145 11.90 -5.96 3.47
C VAL A 145 12.43 -5.62 2.09
N ARG A 146 13.32 -6.47 1.54
CA ARG A 146 13.87 -6.31 0.19
C ARG A 146 12.78 -6.37 -0.87
N ALA A 147 11.91 -7.37 -0.82
CA ALA A 147 10.81 -7.52 -1.78
C ALA A 147 9.84 -6.34 -1.73
N SER A 148 9.47 -5.89 -0.52
CA SER A 148 8.58 -4.74 -0.32
C SER A 148 9.21 -3.45 -0.83
N THR A 149 10.50 -3.23 -0.53
CA THR A 149 11.26 -2.08 -1.06
C THR A 149 11.23 -2.07 -2.59
N ILE A 150 11.65 -3.15 -3.24
CA ILE A 150 11.67 -3.26 -4.71
C ILE A 150 10.27 -3.07 -5.30
N GLY A 151 9.26 -3.69 -4.69
CA GLY A 151 7.88 -3.62 -5.18
C GLY A 151 7.33 -2.21 -5.14
N TRP A 152 7.54 -1.47 -4.04
CA TRP A 152 7.09 -0.09 -3.92
C TRP A 152 7.93 0.89 -4.75
N THR A 153 9.25 0.69 -4.86
CA THR A 153 10.10 1.44 -5.79
C THR A 153 9.58 1.35 -7.22
N ALA A 154 9.05 0.19 -7.64
CA ALA A 154 8.49 -0.01 -8.98
C ALA A 154 7.04 0.49 -9.11
N ALA A 155 6.19 0.26 -8.11
CA ALA A 155 4.78 0.64 -8.16
C ALA A 155 4.56 2.16 -8.07
N MET A 156 5.37 2.86 -7.26
CA MET A 156 5.15 4.27 -6.99
C MET A 156 5.33 5.19 -8.22
N PRO A 157 6.31 4.97 -9.11
CA PRO A 157 6.36 5.65 -10.41
C PRO A 157 5.10 5.43 -11.28
N VAL A 158 4.50 4.23 -11.25
CA VAL A 158 3.25 3.95 -11.99
C VAL A 158 2.10 4.80 -11.43
N ILE A 159 2.01 4.91 -10.10
CA ILE A 159 1.02 5.74 -9.42
C ILE A 159 1.18 7.21 -9.80
N PHE A 160 2.41 7.74 -9.74
CA PHE A 160 2.70 9.12 -10.08
C PHE A 160 2.50 9.44 -11.57
N LEU A 161 2.78 8.48 -12.47
CA LEU A 161 2.44 8.61 -13.90
C LEU A 161 0.93 8.76 -14.09
N GLY A 162 0.13 7.90 -13.45
CA GLY A 162 -1.32 8.00 -13.52
C GLY A 162 -1.86 9.30 -12.96
N ALA A 163 -1.39 9.69 -11.77
CA ALA A 163 -1.79 10.94 -11.12
C ALA A 163 -1.43 12.17 -11.96
N GLY A 164 -0.24 12.19 -12.57
CA GLY A 164 0.24 13.32 -13.37
C GLY A 164 -0.47 13.52 -14.72
N VAL A 165 -1.23 12.52 -15.20
CA VAL A 165 -2.02 12.62 -16.44
C VAL A 165 -3.35 13.35 -16.21
N ALA A 166 -3.87 13.37 -14.98
CA ALA A 166 -5.18 13.95 -14.70
C ALA A 166 -5.15 15.49 -14.86
N GLY A 167 -5.88 16.01 -15.85
CA GLY A 167 -6.06 17.46 -16.06
C GLY A 167 -7.01 18.08 -15.05
N ALA A 168 -6.79 19.34 -14.67
CA ALA A 168 -7.63 20.04 -13.68
C ALA A 168 -9.11 20.14 -14.10
N ASP A 169 -9.35 20.27 -15.39
CA ASP A 169 -10.67 20.38 -16.05
C ASP A 169 -11.41 19.05 -16.17
N TRP A 170 -10.76 17.92 -15.87
CA TRP A 170 -11.38 16.60 -16.01
C TRP A 170 -12.50 16.40 -14.99
N SER A 171 -13.53 15.64 -15.41
CA SER A 171 -14.62 15.27 -14.53
C SER A 171 -14.14 14.36 -13.37
N TRP A 172 -14.86 14.41 -12.24
CA TRP A 172 -14.63 13.52 -11.10
C TRP A 172 -14.63 12.05 -11.49
N LEU A 173 -15.59 11.64 -12.33
CA LEU A 173 -15.71 10.26 -12.79
C LEU A 173 -14.45 9.84 -13.56
N THR A 174 -13.95 10.68 -14.48
CA THR A 174 -12.75 10.39 -15.27
C THR A 174 -11.53 10.19 -14.39
N VAL A 175 -11.37 11.03 -13.36
CA VAL A 175 -10.23 10.96 -12.43
C VAL A 175 -10.31 9.72 -11.55
N VAL A 176 -11.50 9.38 -11.07
CA VAL A 176 -11.74 8.15 -10.29
C VAL A 176 -11.47 6.91 -11.14
N LEU A 177 -11.95 6.87 -12.39
CA LEU A 177 -11.69 5.76 -13.32
C LEU A 177 -10.20 5.63 -13.67
N LEU A 178 -9.51 6.75 -13.90
CA LEU A 178 -8.06 6.76 -14.10
C LEU A 178 -7.36 6.22 -12.84
N GLY A 179 -7.74 6.67 -11.65
CA GLY A 179 -7.22 6.18 -10.38
C GLY A 179 -7.43 4.66 -10.21
N THR A 180 -8.59 4.13 -10.62
CA THR A 180 -8.84 2.68 -10.61
C THR A 180 -7.91 1.93 -11.55
N ALA A 181 -7.73 2.42 -12.78
CA ALA A 181 -6.85 1.81 -13.77
C ALA A 181 -5.38 1.86 -13.31
N THR A 182 -4.93 3.01 -12.83
CA THR A 182 -3.59 3.22 -12.26
C THR A 182 -3.34 2.31 -11.07
N GLY A 183 -4.28 2.24 -10.11
CA GLY A 183 -4.17 1.34 -8.97
C GLY A 183 -4.14 -0.12 -9.37
N THR A 184 -4.93 -0.52 -10.36
CA THR A 184 -4.90 -1.90 -10.89
C THR A 184 -3.51 -2.25 -11.44
N LEU A 185 -2.92 -1.36 -12.24
CA LEU A 185 -1.57 -1.55 -12.80
C LEU A 185 -0.49 -1.54 -11.71
N ALA A 186 -0.53 -0.57 -10.80
CA ALA A 186 0.40 -0.45 -9.69
C ALA A 186 0.35 -1.69 -8.78
N GLY A 187 -0.85 -2.19 -8.47
CA GLY A 187 -1.03 -3.39 -7.67
C GLY A 187 -0.62 -4.68 -8.38
N ALA A 188 -0.75 -4.74 -9.71
CA ALA A 188 -0.18 -5.84 -10.48
C ALA A 188 1.35 -5.83 -10.43
N VAL A 189 1.99 -4.65 -10.52
CA VAL A 189 3.45 -4.49 -10.36
C VAL A 189 3.89 -4.86 -8.95
N LEU A 190 3.24 -4.30 -7.92
CA LEU A 190 3.54 -4.59 -6.52
C LEU A 190 3.35 -6.08 -6.20
N GLY A 191 2.22 -6.67 -6.60
CA GLY A 191 1.94 -8.08 -6.40
C GLY A 191 2.91 -8.99 -7.15
N GLY A 192 3.23 -8.67 -8.40
CA GLY A 192 4.14 -9.45 -9.23
C GLY A 192 5.58 -9.46 -8.70
N THR A 193 6.06 -8.32 -8.23
CA THR A 193 7.41 -8.18 -7.65
C THR A 193 7.52 -8.84 -6.27
N THR A 194 6.49 -8.76 -5.44
CA THR A 194 6.53 -9.29 -4.06
C THR A 194 6.11 -10.76 -3.94
N ARG A 195 5.52 -11.36 -4.98
CA ARG A 195 4.95 -12.73 -4.92
C ARG A 195 5.91 -13.79 -4.38
N HIS A 196 7.18 -13.74 -4.79
CA HIS A 196 8.17 -14.77 -4.44
C HIS A 196 8.44 -14.82 -2.93
N ALA A 197 8.48 -13.64 -2.28
CA ALA A 197 8.66 -13.54 -0.84
C ALA A 197 7.38 -13.95 -0.09
N ALA A 198 6.20 -13.63 -0.62
CA ALA A 198 4.93 -14.07 -0.06
C ALA A 198 4.74 -15.60 -0.16
N ASP A 199 5.12 -16.20 -1.30
CA ASP A 199 5.06 -17.64 -1.51
C ASP A 199 5.97 -18.40 -0.53
N ALA A 200 7.14 -17.84 -0.18
CA ALA A 200 8.01 -18.42 0.83
C ALA A 200 7.30 -18.55 2.20
N PHE A 201 6.44 -17.59 2.58
CA PHE A 201 5.63 -17.69 3.79
C PHE A 201 4.57 -18.80 3.69
N LEU A 202 3.93 -18.91 2.53
CA LEU A 202 2.89 -19.92 2.29
C LEU A 202 3.45 -21.35 2.20
N ILE A 203 4.66 -21.51 1.66
CA ILE A 203 5.34 -22.82 1.54
C ILE A 203 5.87 -23.29 2.90
N ALA A 204 6.43 -22.39 3.71
CA ALA A 204 6.95 -22.73 5.05
C ALA A 204 5.88 -23.33 5.96
N ASP A 205 4.62 -22.89 5.84
CA ASP A 205 3.48 -23.44 6.56
C ASP A 205 3.17 -24.89 6.16
N ARG A 206 3.12 -25.17 4.85
CA ARG A 206 2.85 -26.53 4.34
C ARG A 206 3.85 -27.57 4.85
N ARG A 207 5.10 -27.15 5.07
CA ARG A 207 6.16 -28.02 5.62
C ARG A 207 6.03 -28.28 7.11
N ARG A 208 5.31 -27.44 7.87
CA ARG A 208 5.13 -27.63 9.32
C ARG A 208 4.12 -28.71 9.67
N GLY A 209 3.24 -29.12 8.74
CA GLY A 209 2.30 -30.23 8.87
C GLY A 209 1.34 -30.11 10.08
N PRO A 210 0.31 -30.97 10.16
CA PRO A 210 -0.34 -31.20 11.44
C PRO A 210 0.70 -31.79 12.40
N LYS A 211 0.84 -31.26 13.61
CA LYS A 211 1.52 -32.00 14.68
C LYS A 211 0.74 -33.30 14.88
N VAL A 212 1.25 -34.42 14.38
CA VAL A 212 0.76 -35.74 14.78
C VAL A 212 1.00 -35.80 16.29
N PRO A 213 -0.05 -35.99 17.12
CA PRO A 213 0.14 -36.14 18.56
C PRO A 213 1.19 -37.21 18.81
N SER A 214 2.15 -36.92 19.67
CA SER A 214 3.15 -37.94 19.99
C SER A 214 2.42 -39.15 20.60
N PRO A 215 2.84 -40.40 20.33
CA PRO A 215 2.23 -41.60 20.93
C PRO A 215 2.20 -41.59 22.47
N GLN A 216 2.87 -40.63 23.11
CA GLN A 216 2.90 -40.47 24.56
C GLN A 216 1.77 -39.58 25.12
N GLU A 217 1.04 -38.83 24.29
CA GLU A 217 -0.17 -38.09 24.69
C GLU A 217 -1.45 -38.92 24.56
N VAL A 218 -1.34 -40.16 24.07
CA VAL A 218 -2.43 -41.15 24.01
C VAL A 218 -2.15 -42.25 25.03
N ARG A 219 -2.20 -41.93 26.32
CA ARG A 219 -2.46 -42.94 27.35
C ARG A 219 -3.66 -42.48 28.18
N PRO A 220 -4.60 -43.41 28.47
CA PRO A 220 -5.89 -43.11 29.08
C PRO A 220 -5.78 -42.58 30.51
#